data_AF-A0A842V4U6-F1
#
_entry.id   AF-A0A842V4U6-F1
#
_cell.length_a   1.000
_cell.length_b   1.000
_cell.length_c   1.000
_cell.angle_alpha   90.00
_cell.angle_beta   90.00
_cell.angle_gamma   90.00
#
_symmetry.space_group_name_H-M   'P 1'
#
loop_
_entity.id
_entity.type
_entity.pdbx_description
1 polymer ?
#
loop_
_entity_poly.entity_id
_entity_poly.type
_entity_poly.pdbx_seq_one_letter_code
_entity_poly.pdbx_strand_id
1 'polypeptide(L)'
;MRLCVLIAALVLLAACTQTPTGFVPLDPDPCNGDDWCYFDLASENQTFACPMIEDERVRNLCYHEAVKFDPNPQYCDSISDDLQKNCYAELGISLADYEYCDMSSDLSREYCIEGVAEKKNDADRCKTIKSPAWRDLCHDHFGRALLDKTHCFSITGPVRRDNCIYNISLGLNNVDLCDSIVNEEPGGLGEERHTTLQCITELAKQNEDFSLCAHIDDNFYEQVCEYRVIILTKDIDSCDEIGVSMIRERCKERLTEELGNQTG
;
A
#
# COMPACT_ATOMS: atom_id res chain seq x y z
N MET A 1 -28.29 29.06 -19.93
CA MET A 1 -27.60 27.87 -20.50
C MET A 1 -27.81 26.65 -19.59
N ARG A 2 -29.04 26.15 -19.52
CA ARG A 2 -29.45 24.94 -18.80
C ARG A 2 -30.65 24.36 -19.56
N LEU A 3 -30.44 23.84 -20.77
CA LEU A 3 -31.51 23.17 -21.54
C LEU A 3 -30.95 22.47 -22.80
N CYS A 4 -30.00 21.53 -22.70
CA CYS A 4 -29.57 20.76 -23.90
C CYS A 4 -29.15 19.29 -23.66
N VAL A 5 -29.18 18.74 -22.45
CA VAL A 5 -28.59 17.40 -22.20
C VAL A 5 -29.62 16.27 -22.05
N LEU A 6 -30.91 16.53 -22.34
CA LEU A 6 -32.00 15.58 -22.07
C LEU A 6 -32.51 14.74 -23.26
N ILE A 7 -31.80 14.69 -24.40
CA ILE A 7 -32.31 13.97 -25.61
C ILE A 7 -31.41 12.81 -26.07
N ALA A 8 -30.24 12.58 -25.48
CA ALA A 8 -29.31 11.53 -25.92
C ALA A 8 -29.39 10.20 -25.12
N ALA A 9 -30.50 9.92 -24.42
CA ALA A 9 -30.65 8.73 -23.58
C ALA A 9 -31.67 7.69 -24.12
N LEU A 10 -32.22 7.87 -25.33
CA LEU A 10 -33.38 7.09 -25.80
C LEU A 10 -33.14 6.29 -27.09
N VAL A 11 -31.90 6.15 -27.58
CA VAL A 11 -31.61 5.51 -28.89
C VAL A 11 -30.67 4.28 -28.82
N LEU A 12 -30.23 3.84 -27.63
CA LEU A 12 -29.33 2.68 -27.48
C LEU A 12 -29.99 1.46 -26.79
N LEU A 13 -31.26 1.16 -27.11
CA LEU A 13 -31.97 -0.03 -26.59
C LEU A 13 -32.35 -1.06 -27.69
N ALA A 14 -31.70 -1.05 -28.84
CA ALA A 14 -32.06 -1.93 -29.97
C ALA A 14 -30.86 -2.53 -30.70
N ALA A 15 -30.14 -3.45 -30.05
CA ALA A 15 -29.28 -4.52 -30.62
C ALA A 15 -28.44 -5.06 -29.44
N CYS A 16 -28.60 -6.28 -28.93
CA CYS A 16 -28.42 -7.55 -29.62
C CYS A 16 -29.25 -8.66 -28.94
N THR A 17 -30.33 -9.13 -29.57
CA THR A 17 -30.98 -10.40 -29.22
C THR A 17 -30.36 -11.51 -30.05
N GLN A 18 -29.08 -11.82 -29.82
CA GLN A 18 -28.51 -13.08 -30.31
C GLN A 18 -28.69 -14.11 -29.21
N THR A 19 -29.77 -14.89 -29.32
CA THR A 19 -29.89 -16.13 -28.54
C THR A 19 -28.75 -17.05 -28.98
N PRO A 20 -27.84 -17.48 -28.09
CA PRO A 20 -26.79 -18.42 -28.45
C PRO A 20 -27.44 -19.78 -28.71
N THR A 21 -27.81 -20.03 -29.96
CA THR A 21 -28.34 -21.31 -30.44
C THR A 21 -27.14 -22.23 -30.72
N GLY A 22 -26.58 -22.79 -29.66
CA GLY A 22 -25.45 -23.69 -29.76
C GLY A 22 -24.99 -24.16 -28.40
N PHE A 23 -25.80 -25.00 -27.75
CA PHE A 23 -25.33 -25.78 -26.60
C PHE A 23 -24.35 -26.82 -27.15
N VAL A 24 -23.06 -26.47 -27.20
CA VAL A 24 -22.00 -27.46 -27.41
C VAL A 24 -22.07 -28.39 -26.20
N PRO A 25 -22.19 -29.72 -26.37
CA PRO A 25 -22.08 -30.64 -25.26
C PRO A 25 -20.77 -30.34 -24.54
N LEU A 26 -20.85 -29.93 -23.27
CA LEU A 26 -19.67 -29.77 -22.45
C LEU A 26 -18.94 -31.11 -22.43
N ASP A 27 -17.64 -31.08 -22.72
CA ASP A 27 -16.77 -32.22 -22.48
C ASP A 27 -16.99 -32.67 -21.03
N PRO A 28 -17.35 -33.94 -20.77
CA PRO A 28 -17.62 -34.41 -19.40
C PRO A 28 -16.41 -34.29 -18.48
N ASP A 29 -15.20 -34.15 -19.03
CA ASP A 29 -13.98 -33.93 -18.27
C ASP A 29 -13.03 -33.01 -19.07
N PRO A 30 -13.18 -31.67 -18.96
CA PRO A 30 -12.37 -30.73 -19.72
C PRO A 30 -10.88 -30.77 -19.33
N CYS A 31 -10.53 -31.37 -18.19
CA CYS A 31 -9.19 -31.39 -17.63
C CYS A 31 -8.52 -32.77 -17.68
N ASN A 32 -9.23 -33.82 -18.12
CA ASN A 32 -8.73 -35.19 -18.22
C ASN A 32 -7.97 -35.67 -16.96
N GLY A 33 -8.49 -35.31 -15.78
CA GLY A 33 -7.89 -35.63 -14.49
C GLY A 33 -6.64 -34.83 -14.07
N ASP A 34 -6.28 -33.74 -14.75
CA ASP A 34 -5.17 -32.87 -14.31
C ASP A 34 -5.63 -31.91 -13.20
N ASP A 35 -5.16 -32.14 -11.98
CA ASP A 35 -5.42 -31.33 -10.79
C ASP A 35 -5.14 -29.83 -10.99
N TRP A 36 -4.08 -29.49 -11.74
CA TRP A 36 -3.74 -28.09 -11.97
C TRP A 36 -4.69 -27.42 -12.96
N CYS A 37 -5.20 -28.17 -13.94
CA CYS A 37 -6.25 -27.68 -14.83
C CYS A 37 -7.53 -27.35 -14.04
N TYR A 38 -7.93 -28.23 -13.10
CA TYR A 38 -9.09 -27.97 -12.24
C TYR A 38 -8.86 -26.79 -11.28
N PHE A 39 -7.64 -26.63 -10.78
CA PHE A 39 -7.26 -25.47 -9.97
C PHE A 39 -7.37 -24.15 -10.77
N ASP A 40 -6.82 -24.12 -11.98
CA ASP A 40 -6.92 -22.96 -12.87
C ASP A 40 -8.38 -22.64 -13.22
N LEU A 41 -9.18 -23.66 -13.54
CA LEU A 41 -10.61 -23.50 -13.79
C LEU A 41 -11.33 -22.88 -12.59
N ALA A 42 -11.03 -23.36 -11.37
CA ALA A 42 -11.60 -22.80 -10.15
C ALA A 42 -11.21 -21.34 -9.92
N SER A 43 -9.98 -20.96 -10.28
CA SER A 43 -9.49 -19.57 -10.20
C SER A 43 -10.24 -18.61 -11.13
N GLU A 44 -10.87 -19.13 -12.20
CA GLU A 44 -11.77 -18.38 -13.08
C GLU A 44 -13.20 -18.28 -12.52
N ASN A 45 -13.35 -18.29 -11.19
CA ASN A 45 -14.62 -18.23 -10.47
C ASN A 45 -15.53 -19.46 -10.69
N GLN A 46 -14.92 -20.63 -10.91
CA GLN A 46 -15.62 -21.92 -11.08
C GLN A 46 -15.31 -22.87 -9.93
N THR A 47 -15.66 -22.47 -8.70
CA THR A 47 -15.32 -23.19 -7.46
C THR A 47 -15.84 -24.63 -7.40
N PHE A 48 -16.80 -25.01 -8.24
CA PHE A 48 -17.28 -26.38 -8.40
C PHE A 48 -16.19 -27.37 -8.87
N ALA A 49 -15.07 -26.87 -9.42
CA ALA A 49 -13.94 -27.68 -9.85
C ALA A 49 -13.06 -28.15 -8.68
N CYS A 50 -13.05 -27.47 -7.52
CA CYS A 50 -12.19 -27.86 -6.40
C CYS A 50 -12.45 -29.30 -5.88
N PRO A 51 -13.70 -29.77 -5.72
CA PRO A 51 -13.97 -31.17 -5.38
C PRO A 51 -13.43 -32.20 -6.37
N MET A 52 -13.12 -31.81 -7.62
CA MET A 52 -12.63 -32.71 -8.68
C MET A 52 -11.13 -32.96 -8.60
N ILE A 53 -10.40 -32.17 -7.81
CA ILE A 53 -8.94 -32.31 -7.60
C ILE A 53 -8.65 -33.49 -6.68
N GLU A 54 -7.78 -34.40 -7.11
CA GLU A 54 -7.38 -35.60 -6.37
C GLU A 54 -6.33 -35.28 -5.29
N ASP A 55 -5.24 -34.58 -5.61
CA ASP A 55 -4.21 -34.17 -4.64
C ASP A 55 -4.79 -33.23 -3.59
N GLU A 56 -4.82 -33.70 -2.34
CA GLU A 56 -5.40 -32.99 -1.20
C GLU A 56 -4.79 -31.60 -0.98
N ARG A 57 -3.49 -31.41 -1.23
CA ARG A 57 -2.83 -30.11 -1.04
C ARG A 57 -3.28 -29.13 -2.11
N VAL A 58 -3.39 -29.58 -3.36
CA VAL A 58 -3.89 -28.74 -4.47
C VAL A 58 -5.37 -28.42 -4.25
N ARG A 59 -6.16 -29.38 -3.79
CA ARG A 59 -7.57 -29.17 -3.44
C ARG A 59 -7.76 -28.18 -2.29
N ASN A 60 -6.97 -28.31 -1.23
CA ASN A 60 -7.00 -27.37 -0.11
C ASN A 60 -6.63 -25.95 -0.53
N LEU A 61 -5.62 -25.80 -1.40
CA LEU A 61 -5.25 -24.51 -1.98
C LEU A 61 -6.38 -23.95 -2.85
N CYS A 62 -7.06 -24.80 -3.64
CA CYS A 62 -8.22 -24.43 -4.44
C CYS A 62 -9.32 -23.81 -3.58
N TYR A 63 -9.72 -24.49 -2.50
CA TYR A 63 -10.73 -23.96 -1.58
C TYR A 63 -10.28 -22.68 -0.86
N HIS A 64 -8.99 -22.57 -0.52
CA HIS A 64 -8.44 -21.38 0.10
C HIS A 64 -8.53 -20.16 -0.84
N GLU A 65 -8.18 -20.31 -2.12
CA GLU A 65 -8.30 -19.24 -3.10
C GLU A 65 -9.76 -18.92 -3.45
N ALA A 66 -10.64 -19.93 -3.48
CA ALA A 66 -12.07 -19.76 -3.75
C ALA A 66 -12.73 -18.73 -2.82
N VAL A 67 -12.35 -18.69 -1.54
CA VAL A 67 -12.88 -17.75 -0.53
C VAL A 67 -12.66 -16.28 -0.87
N LYS A 68 -11.65 -15.96 -1.69
CA LYS A 68 -11.38 -14.57 -2.11
C LYS A 68 -12.39 -14.06 -3.13
N PHE A 69 -12.99 -14.96 -3.92
CA PHE A 69 -13.93 -14.63 -5.00
C PHE A 69 -15.38 -14.95 -4.65
N ASP A 70 -15.59 -16.05 -3.91
CA ASP A 70 -16.89 -16.50 -3.41
C ASP A 70 -16.74 -16.81 -1.90
N PRO A 71 -16.99 -15.82 -1.02
CA PRO A 71 -16.75 -15.96 0.42
C PRO A 71 -17.75 -16.90 1.09
N ASN A 72 -17.52 -18.21 1.00
CA ASN A 72 -18.35 -19.26 1.56
C ASN A 72 -17.60 -20.03 2.66
N PRO A 73 -18.11 -20.06 3.91
CA PRO A 73 -17.48 -20.80 5.02
C PRO A 73 -17.28 -22.30 4.75
N GLN A 74 -18.14 -22.91 3.93
CA GLN A 74 -18.03 -24.34 3.60
C GLN A 74 -16.73 -24.70 2.88
N TYR A 75 -16.11 -23.74 2.18
CA TYR A 75 -14.79 -23.96 1.58
C TYR A 75 -13.73 -24.17 2.66
N CYS A 76 -13.74 -23.38 3.75
CA CYS A 76 -12.81 -23.58 4.86
C CYS A 76 -13.09 -24.87 5.64
N ASP A 77 -14.36 -25.26 5.79
CA ASP A 77 -14.73 -26.55 6.39
C ASP A 77 -14.24 -27.76 5.58
N SER A 78 -13.99 -27.57 4.28
CA SER A 78 -13.52 -28.61 3.36
C SER A 78 -11.99 -28.74 3.30
N ILE A 79 -11.25 -27.86 3.98
CA ILE A 79 -9.79 -27.87 4.07
C ILE A 79 -9.35 -28.65 5.31
N SER A 80 -8.34 -29.50 5.16
CA SER A 80 -7.70 -30.19 6.29
C SER A 80 -6.59 -29.36 6.96
N ASP A 81 -6.32 -29.67 8.22
CA ASP A 81 -5.17 -29.21 9.00
C ASP A 81 -5.05 -27.68 9.21
N ASP A 82 -3.84 -27.17 9.42
CA ASP A 82 -3.55 -25.78 9.76
C ASP A 82 -3.93 -24.79 8.63
N LEU A 83 -4.08 -25.26 7.39
CA LEU A 83 -4.56 -24.43 6.28
C LEU A 83 -6.01 -23.96 6.51
N GLN A 84 -6.84 -24.74 7.20
CA GLN A 84 -8.21 -24.36 7.53
C GLN A 84 -8.24 -23.06 8.35
N LYS A 85 -7.32 -22.92 9.30
CA LYS A 85 -7.24 -21.72 10.14
C LYS A 85 -6.85 -20.48 9.33
N ASN A 86 -5.98 -20.62 8.34
CA ASN A 86 -5.64 -19.53 7.42
C ASN A 86 -6.81 -19.18 6.51
N CYS A 87 -7.55 -20.18 6.03
CA CYS A 87 -8.76 -19.96 5.25
C CYS A 87 -9.79 -19.11 6.02
N TYR A 88 -9.99 -19.39 7.31
CA TYR A 88 -10.90 -18.60 8.15
C TYR A 88 -10.45 -17.14 8.32
N ALA A 89 -9.14 -16.87 8.32
CA ALA A 89 -8.64 -15.49 8.32
C ALA A 89 -8.99 -14.76 7.02
N GLU A 90 -8.73 -15.37 5.86
CA GLU A 90 -9.10 -14.82 4.55
C GLU A 90 -10.61 -14.64 4.43
N LEU A 91 -11.41 -15.59 4.92
CA LEU A 91 -12.87 -15.50 4.93
C LEU A 91 -13.36 -14.32 5.76
N GLY A 92 -12.79 -14.13 6.96
CA GLY A 92 -13.10 -12.99 7.81
C GLY A 92 -12.80 -11.66 7.10
N ILE A 93 -11.64 -11.55 6.45
CA ILE A 93 -11.29 -10.38 5.64
C ILE A 93 -12.29 -10.22 4.48
N SER A 94 -12.55 -11.26 3.69
CA SER A 94 -13.48 -11.23 2.55
C SER A 94 -14.88 -10.74 2.95
N LEU A 95 -15.41 -11.23 4.06
CA LEU A 95 -16.72 -10.87 4.60
C LEU A 95 -16.72 -9.61 5.48
N ALA A 96 -15.53 -9.07 5.78
CA ALA A 96 -15.33 -8.02 6.77
C ALA A 96 -15.96 -8.35 8.14
N ASP A 97 -15.77 -9.58 8.63
CA ASP A 97 -16.37 -10.10 9.86
C ASP A 97 -15.32 -10.67 10.82
N TYR A 98 -15.30 -10.14 12.05
CA TYR A 98 -14.35 -10.52 13.08
C TYR A 98 -14.63 -11.90 13.68
N GLU A 99 -15.86 -12.40 13.59
CA GLU A 99 -16.19 -13.72 14.15
C GLU A 99 -15.38 -14.83 13.49
N TYR A 100 -15.14 -14.73 12.17
CA TYR A 100 -14.26 -15.67 11.46
C TYR A 100 -12.77 -15.49 11.81
N CYS A 101 -12.33 -14.29 12.21
CA CYS A 101 -10.97 -14.10 12.71
C CYS A 101 -10.73 -14.92 13.99
N ASP A 102 -11.73 -15.07 14.86
CA ASP A 102 -11.61 -15.88 16.08
C ASP A 102 -11.51 -17.38 15.81
N MET A 103 -11.86 -17.84 14.60
CA MET A 103 -11.72 -19.23 14.14
C MET A 103 -10.33 -19.54 13.54
N SER A 104 -9.50 -18.51 13.35
CA SER A 104 -8.17 -18.65 12.75
C SER A 104 -7.06 -18.91 13.79
N SER A 105 -5.83 -19.14 13.32
CA SER A 105 -4.67 -19.37 14.21
C SER A 105 -4.26 -18.06 14.88
N ASP A 106 -3.51 -18.10 15.99
CA ASP A 106 -3.10 -16.86 16.69
C ASP A 106 -2.42 -15.83 15.76
N LEU A 107 -1.52 -16.29 14.87
CA LEU A 107 -0.84 -15.40 13.93
C LEU A 107 -1.79 -14.91 12.82
N SER A 108 -2.60 -15.81 12.26
CA SER A 108 -3.55 -15.50 11.18
C SER A 108 -4.71 -14.62 11.67
N ARG A 109 -5.03 -14.70 12.96
CA ARG A 109 -6.08 -13.91 13.62
C ARG A 109 -5.71 -12.45 13.66
N GLU A 110 -4.46 -12.13 13.95
CA GLU A 110 -3.99 -10.75 14.02
C GLU A 110 -3.97 -10.10 12.62
N TYR A 111 -3.53 -10.86 11.61
CA TYR A 111 -3.67 -10.50 10.20
C TYR A 111 -5.14 -10.29 9.80
N CYS A 112 -6.03 -11.21 10.18
CA CYS A 112 -7.46 -11.10 9.92
C CYS A 112 -8.08 -9.85 10.55
N ILE A 113 -7.78 -9.59 11.84
CA ILE A 113 -8.30 -8.42 12.55
C ILE A 113 -7.88 -7.12 11.86
N GLU A 114 -6.62 -7.04 11.41
CA GLU A 114 -6.10 -5.89 10.67
C GLU A 114 -6.81 -5.69 9.33
N GLY A 115 -6.92 -6.73 8.50
CA GLY A 115 -7.62 -6.63 7.21
C GLY A 115 -9.13 -6.36 7.33
N VAL A 116 -9.81 -6.91 8.35
CA VAL A 116 -11.21 -6.58 8.63
C VAL A 116 -11.35 -5.14 9.13
N ALA A 117 -10.43 -4.68 9.99
CA ALA A 117 -10.41 -3.29 10.45
C ALA A 117 -10.26 -2.33 9.28
N GLU A 118 -9.32 -2.58 8.36
CA GLU A 118 -9.15 -1.78 7.15
C GLU A 118 -10.45 -1.68 6.35
N LYS A 119 -11.07 -2.81 6.00
CA LYS A 119 -12.31 -2.82 5.21
C LYS A 119 -13.48 -2.10 5.89
N LYS A 120 -13.53 -2.15 7.22
CA LYS A 120 -14.55 -1.46 8.02
C LYS A 120 -14.19 -0.02 8.40
N ASN A 121 -12.97 0.42 8.08
CA ASN A 121 -12.39 1.66 8.60
C ASN A 121 -12.47 1.76 10.15
N ASP A 122 -12.23 0.64 10.85
CA ASP A 122 -12.34 0.50 12.31
C ASP A 122 -10.96 0.48 12.98
N ALA A 123 -10.29 1.63 13.03
CA ALA A 123 -8.94 1.75 13.56
C ALA A 123 -8.81 1.40 15.06
N ASP A 124 -9.91 1.43 15.82
CA ASP A 124 -9.91 1.06 17.23
C ASP A 124 -9.59 -0.43 17.42
N ARG A 125 -9.84 -1.26 16.40
CA ARG A 125 -9.53 -2.68 16.44
C ARG A 125 -8.04 -2.99 16.46
N CYS A 126 -7.19 -2.09 15.97
CA CYS A 126 -5.74 -2.24 16.09
C CYS A 126 -5.30 -2.43 17.55
N LYS A 127 -5.99 -1.79 18.52
CA LYS A 127 -5.68 -1.90 19.96
C LYS A 127 -5.90 -3.31 20.53
N THR A 128 -6.65 -4.16 19.82
CA THR A 128 -6.96 -5.53 20.23
C THR A 128 -5.92 -6.55 19.77
N ILE A 129 -5.02 -6.17 18.85
CA ILE A 129 -3.94 -7.01 18.32
C ILE A 129 -2.85 -7.16 19.39
N LYS A 130 -2.46 -8.41 19.70
CA LYS A 130 -1.52 -8.70 20.78
C LYS A 130 -0.07 -8.52 20.34
N SER A 131 0.30 -9.03 19.16
CA SER A 131 1.63 -8.84 18.59
C SER A 131 1.90 -7.36 18.35
N PRO A 132 2.97 -6.80 18.96
CA PRO A 132 3.37 -5.42 18.70
C PRO A 132 3.62 -5.16 17.22
N ALA A 133 4.21 -6.10 16.48
CA ALA A 133 4.53 -5.91 15.06
C ALA A 133 3.26 -5.76 14.20
N TRP A 134 2.24 -6.60 14.42
CA TRP A 134 0.97 -6.52 13.69
C TRP A 134 0.14 -5.30 14.12
N ARG A 135 0.13 -4.99 15.42
CA ARG A 135 -0.55 -3.79 15.93
C ARG A 135 0.04 -2.51 15.33
N ASP A 136 1.36 -2.45 15.30
CA ASP A 136 2.10 -1.31 14.74
C ASP A 136 1.86 -1.19 13.23
N LEU A 137 1.79 -2.31 12.50
CA LEU A 137 1.41 -2.32 11.07
C LEU A 137 -0.01 -1.79 10.86
N CYS A 138 -0.98 -2.22 11.67
CA CYS A 138 -2.37 -1.76 11.62
C CYS A 138 -2.46 -0.23 11.84
N HIS A 139 -1.79 0.29 12.86
CA HIS A 139 -1.75 1.73 13.12
C HIS A 139 -1.03 2.53 12.01
N ASP A 140 0.06 2.00 11.48
CA ASP A 140 0.77 2.60 10.34
C ASP A 140 -0.12 2.71 9.10
N HIS A 141 -0.88 1.65 8.78
CA HIS A 141 -1.85 1.67 7.69
C HIS A 141 -2.89 2.78 7.86
N PHE A 142 -3.56 2.84 9.02
CA PHE A 142 -4.57 3.88 9.29
C PHE A 142 -3.99 5.29 9.33
N GLY A 143 -2.79 5.47 9.90
CA GLY A 143 -2.12 6.76 9.91
C GLY A 143 -1.91 7.29 8.50
N ARG A 144 -1.41 6.45 7.59
CA ARG A 144 -1.17 6.83 6.19
C ARG A 144 -2.47 7.02 5.40
N ALA A 145 -3.43 6.11 5.54
CA ALA A 145 -4.70 6.17 4.80
C ALA A 145 -5.56 7.38 5.19
N LEU A 146 -5.56 7.75 6.48
CA LEU A 146 -6.36 8.86 7.02
C LEU A 146 -5.58 10.17 7.16
N LEU A 147 -4.26 10.15 6.90
CA LEU A 147 -3.33 11.25 7.17
C LEU A 147 -3.43 11.75 8.63
N ASP A 148 -3.66 10.83 9.58
CA ASP A 148 -3.81 11.12 11.00
C ASP A 148 -2.61 10.61 11.80
N LYS A 149 -1.77 11.55 12.25
CA LYS A 149 -0.57 11.26 13.03
C LYS A 149 -0.82 10.60 14.39
N THR A 150 -2.04 10.71 14.94
CA THR A 150 -2.36 10.08 16.24
C THR A 150 -2.21 8.56 16.17
N HIS A 151 -2.43 7.96 15.00
CA HIS A 151 -2.16 6.55 14.77
C HIS A 151 -0.65 6.26 14.78
N CYS A 152 0.18 7.11 14.14
CA CYS A 152 1.63 6.92 14.19
C CYS A 152 2.14 6.93 15.63
N PHE A 153 1.63 7.82 16.50
CA PHE A 153 2.04 7.85 17.91
C PHE A 153 1.60 6.61 18.72
N SER A 154 0.72 5.77 18.18
CA SER A 154 0.35 4.48 18.77
C SER A 154 1.31 3.34 18.39
N ILE A 155 2.24 3.59 17.46
CA ILE A 155 3.25 2.63 17.01
C ILE A 155 4.39 2.56 18.03
N THR A 156 4.70 1.34 18.48
CA THR A 156 5.75 1.11 19.48
C THR A 156 7.16 1.07 18.87
N GLY A 157 7.31 0.59 17.64
CA GLY A 157 8.59 0.56 16.92
C GLY A 157 8.98 1.95 16.38
N PRO A 158 10.10 2.56 16.84
CA PRO A 158 10.45 3.94 16.49
C PRO A 158 10.66 4.14 14.98
N VAL A 159 11.35 3.21 14.29
CA VAL A 159 11.57 3.30 12.85
C VAL A 159 10.25 3.33 12.07
N ARG A 160 9.32 2.42 12.40
CA ARG A 160 8.00 2.38 11.75
C ARG A 160 7.16 3.61 12.07
N ARG A 161 7.20 4.07 13.33
CA ARG A 161 6.53 5.32 13.76
C ARG A 161 7.01 6.50 12.94
N ASP A 162 8.32 6.66 12.83
CA ASP A 162 8.93 7.78 12.14
C ASP A 162 8.65 7.72 10.63
N ASN A 163 8.65 6.51 10.03
CA ASN A 163 8.22 6.31 8.65
C ASN A 163 6.74 6.65 8.43
N CYS A 164 5.87 6.31 9.38
CA CYS A 164 4.45 6.69 9.36
C CYS A 164 4.32 8.23 9.38
N ILE A 165 5.01 8.92 10.30
CA ILE A 165 5.02 10.39 10.40
C ILE A 165 5.53 11.01 9.10
N TYR A 166 6.67 10.55 8.58
CA TYR A 166 7.25 11.01 7.32
C TYR A 166 6.25 10.97 6.16
N ASN A 167 5.57 9.84 5.96
CA ASN A 167 4.59 9.69 4.89
C ASN A 167 3.39 10.65 5.05
N ILE A 168 2.93 10.86 6.29
CA ILE A 168 1.87 11.82 6.58
C ILE A 168 2.34 13.25 6.32
N SER A 169 3.57 13.61 6.71
CA SER A 169 4.16 14.93 6.43
C SER A 169 4.13 15.24 4.94
N LEU A 170 4.54 14.28 4.09
CA LEU A 170 4.49 14.42 2.63
C LEU A 170 3.06 14.52 2.10
N GLY A 171 2.16 13.64 2.58
CA GLY A 171 0.77 13.62 2.14
C GLY A 171 -0.01 14.89 2.49
N LEU A 172 0.28 15.50 3.64
CA LEU A 172 -0.31 16.77 4.08
C LEU A 172 0.46 18.00 3.63
N ASN A 173 1.64 17.83 3.05
CA ASN A 173 2.58 18.90 2.75
C ASN A 173 2.88 19.78 3.99
N ASN A 174 3.18 19.15 5.12
CA ASN A 174 3.32 19.82 6.42
C ASN A 174 4.71 19.56 7.04
N VAL A 175 5.56 20.58 6.99
CA VAL A 175 6.95 20.53 7.50
C VAL A 175 7.03 20.39 9.01
N ASP A 176 6.07 20.95 9.77
CA ASP A 176 6.07 20.89 11.24
C ASP A 176 5.92 19.45 11.76
N LEU A 177 5.40 18.54 10.93
CA LEU A 177 5.31 17.12 11.28
C LEU A 177 6.68 16.42 11.24
N CYS A 178 7.63 16.91 10.44
CA CYS A 178 8.98 16.37 10.38
C CYS A 178 9.73 16.49 11.72
N ASP A 179 9.39 17.49 12.54
CA ASP A 179 9.97 17.69 13.88
C ASP A 179 9.60 16.57 14.86
N SER A 180 8.54 15.80 14.56
CA SER A 180 8.11 14.66 15.37
C SER A 180 8.91 13.37 15.09
N ILE A 181 9.80 13.38 14.09
CA ILE A 181 10.69 12.25 13.78
C ILE A 181 11.86 12.28 14.77
N VAL A 182 11.90 11.30 15.68
CA VAL A 182 12.92 11.24 16.72
C VAL A 182 14.02 10.31 16.23
N ASN A 183 15.09 10.90 15.68
CA ASN A 183 16.25 10.22 15.10
C ASN A 183 17.04 9.40 16.14
N GLU A 184 16.45 8.32 16.67
CA GLU A 184 17.08 7.51 17.71
C GLU A 184 17.96 6.42 17.07
N GLU A 185 19.25 6.75 17.04
CA GLU A 185 20.44 5.91 16.85
C GLU A 185 20.70 5.29 15.46
N PRO A 186 21.96 5.13 15.02
CA PRO A 186 22.29 4.41 13.80
C PRO A 186 21.79 2.96 13.88
N GLY A 187 20.75 2.63 13.10
CA GLY A 187 20.18 1.30 13.08
C GLY A 187 21.10 0.26 12.49
N GLY A 188 20.88 -0.98 12.94
CA GLY A 188 21.48 -2.16 12.33
C GLY A 188 21.26 -2.20 10.81
N LEU A 189 22.15 -2.94 10.16
CA LEU A 189 22.28 -3.07 8.71
C LEU A 189 20.94 -3.45 8.05
N GLY A 190 20.29 -2.54 7.33
CA GLY A 190 19.32 -2.90 6.29
C GLY A 190 18.01 -2.12 6.18
N GLU A 191 17.61 -1.31 7.16
CA GLU A 191 16.37 -0.53 7.07
C GLU A 191 16.64 0.93 6.69
N GLU A 192 15.97 1.42 5.64
CA GLU A 192 15.96 2.84 5.29
C GLU A 192 15.32 3.63 6.44
N ARG A 193 16.11 4.55 7.03
CA ARG A 193 15.67 5.43 8.10
C ARG A 193 15.35 6.79 7.54
N HIS A 194 14.10 7.21 7.68
CA HIS A 194 13.73 8.59 7.40
C HIS A 194 14.14 9.46 8.57
N THR A 195 14.94 10.47 8.28
CA THR A 195 15.36 11.47 9.26
C THR A 195 14.54 12.75 9.09
N THR A 196 14.52 13.59 10.13
CA THR A 196 13.96 14.96 10.03
C THR A 196 14.53 15.70 8.82
N LEU A 197 15.85 15.61 8.60
CA LEU A 197 16.53 16.15 7.43
C LEU A 197 15.95 15.62 6.11
N GLN A 198 15.76 14.30 5.99
CA GLN A 198 15.19 13.70 4.78
C GLN A 198 13.74 14.16 4.56
N CYS A 199 12.94 14.20 5.62
CA CYS A 199 11.56 14.68 5.59
C CYS A 199 11.45 16.12 5.04
N ILE A 200 12.21 17.04 5.65
CA ILE A 200 12.23 18.44 5.24
C ILE A 200 12.75 18.60 3.81
N THR A 201 13.83 17.89 3.45
CA THR A 201 14.42 17.97 2.10
C THR A 201 13.44 17.50 1.03
N GLU A 202 12.70 16.41 1.27
CA GLU A 202 11.73 15.91 0.29
C GLU A 202 10.52 16.84 0.16
N LEU A 203 10.04 17.44 1.25
CA LEU A 203 9.03 18.50 1.18
C LEU A 203 9.52 19.73 0.40
N ALA A 204 10.74 20.18 0.68
CA ALA A 204 11.37 21.31 -0.02
C ALA A 204 11.47 21.05 -1.54
N LYS A 205 11.86 19.83 -1.92
CA LYS A 205 11.89 19.39 -3.32
C LYS A 205 10.49 19.31 -3.93
N GLN A 206 9.53 18.72 -3.23
CA GLN A 206 8.15 18.55 -3.70
C GLN A 206 7.45 19.90 -3.94
N ASN A 207 7.78 20.92 -3.15
CA ASN A 207 7.23 22.27 -3.29
C ASN A 207 8.07 23.20 -4.16
N GLU A 208 9.26 22.77 -4.59
CA GLU A 208 10.26 23.64 -5.21
C GLU A 208 10.58 24.87 -4.33
N ASP A 209 10.54 24.69 -3.00
CA ASP A 209 10.66 25.74 -2.00
C ASP A 209 11.80 25.44 -1.03
N PHE A 210 12.97 26.02 -1.32
CA PHE A 210 14.16 25.85 -0.48
C PHE A 210 14.05 26.61 0.85
N SER A 211 13.08 27.51 1.03
CA SER A 211 12.88 28.17 2.33
C SER A 211 12.46 27.18 3.41
N LEU A 212 11.88 26.03 3.03
CA LEU A 212 11.59 24.94 3.95
C LEU A 212 12.87 24.35 4.58
N CYS A 213 14.03 24.47 3.93
CA CYS A 213 15.31 24.00 4.48
C CYS A 213 15.71 24.75 5.76
N ALA A 214 15.18 25.96 6.00
CA ALA A 214 15.41 26.71 7.23
C ALA A 214 14.84 26.04 8.50
N HIS A 215 14.03 24.98 8.35
CA HIS A 215 13.59 24.13 9.46
C HIS A 215 14.67 23.14 9.94
N ILE A 216 15.84 23.09 9.28
CA ILE A 216 16.95 22.22 9.69
C ILE A 216 17.89 23.01 10.62
N ASP A 217 17.99 22.58 11.87
CA ASP A 217 18.81 23.26 12.90
C ASP A 217 20.31 23.33 12.57
N ASP A 218 20.83 22.34 11.85
CA ASP A 218 22.24 22.28 11.49
C ASP A 218 22.49 23.01 10.16
N ASN A 219 23.20 24.14 10.25
CA ASN A 219 23.54 25.00 9.10
C ASN A 219 24.18 24.22 7.94
N PHE A 220 25.05 23.24 8.20
CA PHE A 220 25.64 22.47 7.10
C PHE A 220 24.58 21.64 6.37
N TYR A 221 23.67 20.99 7.10
CA TYR A 221 22.61 20.18 6.50
C TYR A 221 21.49 21.03 5.87
N GLU A 222 21.17 22.20 6.40
CA GLU A 222 20.31 23.22 5.78
C GLU A 222 20.83 23.55 4.38
N GLN A 223 22.11 23.87 4.26
CA GLN A 223 22.77 24.23 3.00
C GLN A 223 22.85 23.05 2.01
N VAL A 224 22.94 21.82 2.52
CA VAL A 224 22.82 20.59 1.69
C VAL A 224 21.40 20.42 1.17
N CYS A 225 20.37 20.74 1.96
CA CYS A 225 18.97 20.74 1.54
C CYS A 225 18.75 21.78 0.43
N GLU A 226 19.17 23.03 0.64
CA GLU A 226 19.06 24.12 -0.35
C GLU A 226 19.68 23.71 -1.69
N TYR A 227 20.93 23.23 -1.67
CA TYR A 227 21.61 22.71 -2.85
C TYR A 227 20.77 21.67 -3.60
N ARG A 228 20.16 20.71 -2.89
CA ARG A 228 19.37 19.65 -3.54
C ARG A 228 18.10 20.20 -4.20
N VAL A 229 17.46 21.20 -3.60
CA VAL A 229 16.26 21.84 -4.17
C VAL A 229 16.65 22.70 -5.38
N ILE A 230 17.74 23.48 -5.28
CA ILE A 230 18.24 24.34 -6.37
C ILE A 230 18.62 23.53 -7.61
N ILE A 231 19.30 22.39 -7.43
CA ILE A 231 19.62 21.49 -8.55
C ILE A 231 18.34 20.99 -9.25
N LEU A 232 17.27 20.73 -8.50
CA LEU A 232 16.00 20.27 -9.05
C LEU A 232 15.28 21.37 -9.84
N THR A 233 15.24 22.60 -9.30
CA THR A 233 14.57 23.76 -9.92
C THR A 233 15.39 24.39 -11.05
N LYS A 234 16.67 24.06 -11.16
CA LYS A 234 17.64 24.61 -12.14
C LYS A 234 17.81 26.12 -12.06
N ASP A 235 17.63 26.69 -10.87
CA ASP A 235 17.86 28.10 -10.63
C ASP A 235 19.33 28.35 -10.26
N ILE A 236 20.16 28.66 -11.26
CA ILE A 236 21.59 28.89 -11.06
C ILE A 236 21.89 30.09 -10.16
N ASP A 237 21.03 31.11 -10.17
CA ASP A 237 21.23 32.33 -9.40
C ASP A 237 21.05 32.03 -7.91
N SER A 238 20.12 31.13 -7.56
CA SER A 238 19.93 30.65 -6.19
C SER A 238 21.17 29.94 -5.61
N CYS A 239 22.11 29.43 -6.43
CA CYS A 239 23.35 28.87 -5.90
C CYS A 239 24.17 29.91 -5.12
N ASP A 240 24.08 31.21 -5.42
CA ASP A 240 24.83 32.26 -4.73
C ASP A 240 24.39 32.49 -3.28
N GLU A 241 23.17 32.05 -2.93
CA GLU A 241 22.62 32.14 -1.58
C GLU A 241 23.24 31.11 -0.63
N ILE A 242 23.80 30.01 -1.16
CA ILE A 242 24.44 28.95 -0.38
C ILE A 242 25.68 29.49 0.33
N GLY A 243 25.64 29.66 1.65
CA GLY A 243 26.73 30.19 2.49
C GLY A 243 28.02 29.37 2.50
N VAL A 244 27.93 28.05 2.31
CA VAL A 244 29.10 27.15 2.28
C VAL A 244 29.74 27.14 0.89
N SER A 245 30.91 27.78 0.76
CA SER A 245 31.61 27.95 -0.53
C SER A 245 31.78 26.66 -1.33
N MET A 246 32.16 25.55 -0.66
CA MET A 246 32.32 24.25 -1.32
C MET A 246 31.02 23.74 -1.95
N ILE A 247 29.87 23.92 -1.28
CA ILE A 247 28.56 23.48 -1.79
C ILE A 247 28.10 24.43 -2.92
N ARG A 248 28.30 25.74 -2.74
CA ARG A 248 28.02 26.78 -3.73
C ARG A 248 28.72 26.52 -5.07
N GLU A 249 30.03 26.29 -5.04
CA GLU A 249 30.78 26.05 -6.29
C GLU A 249 30.31 24.77 -6.97
N ARG A 250 30.06 23.71 -6.20
CA ARG A 250 29.51 22.44 -6.72
C ARG A 250 28.12 22.60 -7.33
N CYS A 251 27.29 23.47 -6.76
CA CYS A 251 25.98 23.85 -7.29
C CYS A 251 26.11 24.42 -8.70
N LYS A 252 26.96 25.44 -8.87
CA LYS A 252 27.18 26.12 -10.15
C LYS A 252 27.77 25.21 -11.21
N GLU A 253 28.78 24.41 -10.84
CA GLU A 253 29.41 23.44 -11.73
C GLU A 253 28.38 22.47 -12.30
N ARG A 254 27.59 21.83 -11.43
CA ARG A 254 26.59 20.84 -11.84
C ARG A 254 25.51 21.42 -12.75
N LEU A 255 24.97 22.60 -12.43
CA LEU A 255 23.95 23.25 -13.28
C LEU A 255 24.53 23.68 -14.63
N THR A 256 25.79 24.12 -14.67
CA THR A 256 26.46 24.49 -15.93
C THR A 256 26.63 23.26 -16.83
N GLU A 257 27.02 22.11 -16.26
CA GLU A 257 27.13 20.85 -17.01
C GLU A 257 25.76 20.39 -17.56
N GLU A 258 24.72 20.42 -16.73
CA GLU A 258 23.37 20.01 -17.12
C GLU A 258 22.77 20.93 -18.20
N LEU A 259 23.01 22.24 -18.14
CA LEU A 259 22.57 23.20 -19.16
C LEU A 259 23.38 23.12 -20.45
N GLY A 260 24.69 22.91 -20.35
CA GLY A 260 25.58 22.73 -21.51
C GLY A 260 25.16 21.53 -22.36
N ASN A 261 24.82 20.40 -21.72
CA ASN A 261 24.38 19.18 -22.38
C ASN A 261 23.02 19.30 -23.11
N GLN A 262 22.20 20.31 -22.80
CA GLN A 262 20.91 20.51 -23.49
C GLN A 262 21.02 21.31 -24.80
N THR A 263 22.19 21.89 -25.08
CA THR A 263 22.41 22.77 -26.24
C THR A 263 23.18 22.12 -27.39
N GLY A 264 23.63 20.87 -27.21
CA GLY A 264 24.36 20.07 -28.22
C GLY A 264 23.47 19.03 -28.90
#